data_AF-A0A427H8G2-F1
#
_entry.id   AF-A0A427H8G2-F1
#
_cell.length_a   1.000
_cell.length_b   1.000
_cell.length_c   1.000
_cell.angle_alpha   90.00
_cell.angle_beta   90.00
_cell.angle_gamma   90.00
#
_symmetry.space_group_name_H-M   'P 1'
#
loop_
_entity.id
_entity.type
_entity.pdbx_description
1 polymer ?
#
loop_
_entity_poly.entity_id
_entity_poly.type
_entity_poly.pdbx_seq_one_letter_code
_entity_poly.pdbx_strand_id
1 'polypeptide(L)'
;MNLIRRSKKSTDVTANAESPLNEIGDVSAVAAMFARLRQQNAQYDQAIAALVAANRITCGWDKPAEPEMTLTIQREVLVALGDTDALARFDQEHRQALAQEQAARVKAMQQVQEAPTRVKALEQYINDLAGQMEDEYDQISVEREAERIFAPSARRMFDAAKVFVQAWREMQTVEAVLLSRIRLSQYSVTGEYRNWPTLELIGPTNAGELLPTLIEGISLDEIKTLNQEFSSLDDELLREFDKELRKVGFDSSGIKVYHAKAIDDVRRIYAPDPNPPKKHLDPGHGLSTVVRVDV
;
A
#
# COMPACT_ATOMS: atom_id res chain seq x y z
N MET A 1 5.34 61.94 -21.32
CA MET A 1 6.74 61.66 -21.69
C MET A 1 7.55 61.45 -20.43
N ASN A 2 8.00 60.21 -20.17
CA ASN A 2 9.41 59.87 -19.95
C ASN A 2 9.49 58.38 -19.63
N LEU A 3 9.99 57.63 -20.61
CA LEU A 3 10.40 56.25 -20.46
C LEU A 3 11.67 56.22 -19.61
N ILE A 4 11.66 55.48 -18.51
CA ILE A 4 12.89 54.94 -17.92
C ILE A 4 12.83 53.42 -18.08
N ARG A 5 13.64 52.94 -19.03
CA ARG A 5 13.94 51.54 -19.29
C ARG A 5 14.94 51.03 -18.26
N ARG A 6 14.70 49.79 -17.82
CA ARG A 6 15.64 48.75 -17.33
C ARG A 6 16.25 48.95 -15.94
N SER A 7 15.84 48.07 -15.03
CA SER A 7 16.77 47.05 -14.54
C SER A 7 16.05 45.71 -14.45
N LYS A 8 16.30 44.86 -15.44
CA LYS A 8 16.01 43.43 -15.38
C LYS A 8 17.19 42.85 -14.59
N LYS A 9 17.02 42.65 -13.29
CA LYS A 9 17.89 41.78 -12.50
C LYS A 9 17.07 40.57 -12.06
N SER A 10 16.86 39.73 -13.06
CA SER A 10 16.59 38.31 -12.90
C SER A 10 17.75 37.69 -12.12
N THR A 11 17.41 36.76 -11.23
CA THR A 11 18.24 35.64 -10.76
C THR A 11 19.58 36.01 -10.13
N ASP A 12 19.58 36.22 -8.81
CA ASP A 12 20.60 35.66 -7.92
C ASP A 12 20.17 35.85 -6.45
N VAL A 13 19.20 35.05 -6.00
CA VAL A 13 19.17 34.64 -4.60
C VAL A 13 19.62 33.20 -4.62
N THR A 14 20.86 33.02 -4.18
CA THR A 14 21.58 31.77 -4.02
C THR A 14 20.74 30.73 -3.28
N ALA A 15 19.93 29.98 -4.01
CA ALA A 15 19.39 28.70 -3.59
C ALA A 15 20.46 27.64 -3.86
N ASN A 16 21.56 27.71 -3.10
CA ASN A 16 22.41 26.54 -2.87
C ASN A 16 21.74 25.66 -1.81
N ALA A 17 20.43 25.46 -1.94
CA ALA A 17 19.69 24.51 -1.14
C ALA A 17 20.04 23.15 -1.74
N GLU A 18 20.82 22.36 -1.02
CA GLU A 18 21.02 20.95 -1.34
C GLU A 18 19.67 20.33 -1.70
N SER A 19 19.61 19.66 -2.85
CA SER A 19 18.38 19.07 -3.35
C SER A 19 17.73 18.23 -2.24
N PRO A 20 16.39 18.26 -2.07
CA PRO A 20 15.72 17.41 -1.09
C PRO A 20 16.02 15.92 -1.28
N LEU A 21 16.47 15.52 -2.47
CA LEU A 21 16.93 14.16 -2.79
C LEU A 21 18.19 13.76 -2.01
N ASN A 22 19.07 14.72 -1.67
CA ASN A 22 20.28 14.44 -0.89
C ASN A 22 19.95 14.06 0.56
N GLU A 23 18.78 14.45 1.05
CA GLU A 23 18.32 14.20 2.42
C GLU A 23 17.83 12.75 2.63
N ILE A 24 17.57 12.02 1.53
CA ILE A 24 17.21 10.60 1.57
C ILE A 24 18.29 9.80 2.30
N GLY A 25 19.57 10.18 2.18
CA GLY A 25 20.66 9.52 2.91
C GLY A 25 20.76 8.01 2.68
N ASP A 26 21.31 7.29 3.66
CA ASP A 26 21.39 5.83 3.63
C ASP A 26 20.16 5.20 4.29
N VAL A 27 19.31 4.58 3.48
CA VAL A 27 18.11 3.84 3.90
C VAL A 27 18.28 2.32 3.80
N SER A 28 19.52 1.83 3.63
CA SER A 28 19.81 0.43 3.30
C SER A 28 19.27 -0.56 4.33
N ALA A 29 19.25 -0.20 5.62
CA ALA A 29 18.70 -1.05 6.68
C ALA A 29 17.19 -1.29 6.51
N VAL A 30 16.42 -0.22 6.30
CA VAL A 30 14.96 -0.30 6.05
C VAL A 30 14.68 -0.99 4.72
N ALA A 31 15.48 -0.70 3.69
CA ALA A 31 15.38 -1.36 2.39
C ALA A 31 15.60 -2.89 2.50
N ALA A 32 16.59 -3.32 3.26
CA ALA A 32 16.88 -4.73 3.51
C ALA A 32 15.74 -5.41 4.29
N MET A 33 15.20 -4.75 5.31
CA MET A 33 14.02 -5.22 6.05
C MET A 33 12.82 -5.39 5.10
N PHE A 34 12.56 -4.40 4.24
CA PHE A 34 11.48 -4.47 3.26
C PHE A 34 11.67 -5.59 2.24
N ALA A 35 12.89 -5.80 1.74
CA ALA A 35 13.19 -6.91 0.84
C ALA A 35 12.91 -8.27 1.51
N ARG A 36 13.25 -8.41 2.78
CA ARG A 36 13.01 -9.63 3.57
C ARG A 36 11.52 -9.88 3.80
N LEU A 37 10.78 -8.85 4.20
CA LEU A 37 9.32 -8.93 4.36
C LEU A 37 8.61 -9.28 3.05
N ARG A 38 9.08 -8.78 1.90
CA ARG A 38 8.55 -9.19 0.58
C ARG A 38 8.80 -10.67 0.30
N GLN A 39 9.98 -11.18 0.63
CA GLN A 39 10.30 -12.60 0.49
C GLN A 39 9.39 -13.46 1.38
N GLN A 40 9.19 -13.07 2.63
CA GLN A 40 8.29 -13.76 3.56
C GLN A 40 6.84 -13.70 3.10
N ASN A 41 6.38 -12.56 2.57
CA ASN A 41 5.05 -12.45 1.98
C ASN A 41 4.84 -13.44 0.83
N ALA A 42 5.82 -13.62 -0.05
CA ALA A 42 5.74 -14.61 -1.11
C ALA A 42 5.65 -16.05 -0.57
N GLN A 43 6.37 -16.36 0.52
CA GLN A 43 6.26 -17.66 1.20
C GLN A 43 4.89 -17.84 1.87
N TYR A 44 4.36 -16.78 2.50
CA TYR A 44 3.06 -16.76 3.14
C TYR A 44 1.95 -17.03 2.12
N ASP A 45 1.97 -16.33 0.98
CA ASP A 45 0.99 -16.50 -0.08
C ASP A 45 1.03 -17.92 -0.68
N GLN A 46 2.22 -18.51 -0.83
CA GLN A 46 2.37 -19.92 -1.25
C GLN A 46 1.81 -20.89 -0.21
N ALA A 47 2.06 -20.64 1.07
CA ALA A 47 1.54 -21.48 2.16
C ALA A 47 0.01 -21.40 2.27
N ILE A 48 -0.57 -20.21 2.08
CA ILE A 48 -2.03 -20.02 1.98
C ILE A 48 -2.60 -20.80 0.79
N ALA A 49 -1.98 -20.74 -0.39
CA ALA A 49 -2.41 -21.51 -1.54
C ALA A 49 -2.37 -23.04 -1.28
N ALA A 50 -1.32 -23.52 -0.61
CA ALA A 50 -1.21 -24.92 -0.19
C ALA A 50 -2.28 -25.31 0.85
N LEU A 51 -2.58 -24.42 1.79
CA LEU A 51 -3.64 -24.61 2.79
C LEU A 51 -5.01 -24.69 2.12
N VAL A 52 -5.31 -23.82 1.16
CA VAL A 52 -6.54 -23.89 0.35
C VAL A 52 -6.63 -25.25 -0.36
N ALA A 53 -5.58 -25.70 -1.03
CA ALA A 53 -5.57 -26.99 -1.72
C ALA A 53 -5.80 -28.18 -0.76
N ALA A 54 -5.15 -28.18 0.41
CA ALA A 54 -5.32 -29.22 1.42
C ALA A 54 -6.75 -29.23 2.02
N ASN A 55 -7.34 -28.04 2.22
CA ASN A 55 -8.71 -27.89 2.65
C ASN A 55 -9.70 -28.42 1.61
N ARG A 56 -9.46 -28.17 0.31
CA ARG A 56 -10.31 -28.69 -0.78
C ARG A 56 -10.33 -30.22 -0.83
N ILE A 57 -9.20 -30.88 -0.57
CA ILE A 57 -9.16 -32.35 -0.43
C ILE A 57 -9.94 -32.79 0.81
N THR A 58 -9.70 -32.14 1.95
CA THR A 58 -10.34 -32.47 3.24
C THR A 58 -11.87 -32.31 3.20
N CYS A 59 -12.36 -31.27 2.54
CA CYS A 59 -13.79 -31.02 2.30
C CYS A 59 -14.39 -31.87 1.17
N GLY A 60 -13.57 -32.71 0.50
CA GLY A 60 -14.01 -33.61 -0.55
C GLY A 60 -14.34 -32.93 -1.89
N TRP A 61 -13.87 -31.70 -2.10
CA TRP A 61 -14.08 -30.92 -3.34
C TRP A 61 -13.09 -31.30 -4.43
N ASP A 62 -11.82 -31.49 -4.06
CA ASP A 62 -10.76 -31.92 -4.97
C ASP A 62 -10.29 -33.33 -4.58
N LYS A 63 -11.18 -34.32 -4.74
CA LYS A 63 -10.78 -35.71 -4.50
C LYS A 63 -9.69 -36.10 -5.51
N PRO A 64 -8.62 -36.77 -5.07
CA PRO A 64 -7.66 -37.37 -6.00
C PRO A 64 -8.40 -38.26 -7.01
N ALA A 65 -7.91 -38.30 -8.25
CA ALA A 65 -8.51 -39.12 -9.29
C ALA A 65 -8.74 -40.54 -8.78
N GLU A 66 -9.95 -41.06 -8.99
CA GLU A 66 -10.27 -42.43 -8.61
C GLU A 66 -9.31 -43.36 -9.37
N PRO A 67 -8.53 -44.18 -8.65
CA PRO A 67 -7.57 -45.06 -9.30
C PRO A 67 -8.33 -46.08 -10.15
N GLU A 68 -7.87 -46.30 -11.38
CA GLU A 68 -8.39 -47.41 -12.18
C GLU A 68 -8.17 -48.73 -11.43
N MET A 69 -9.10 -49.66 -11.58
CA MET A 69 -9.03 -50.98 -10.96
C MET A 69 -9.18 -52.12 -11.97
N THR A 70 -9.14 -51.79 -13.26
CA THR A 70 -9.47 -52.71 -14.34
C THR A 70 -8.54 -53.91 -14.35
N LEU A 71 -7.22 -53.70 -14.25
CA LEU A 71 -6.26 -54.79 -14.29
C LEU A 71 -6.23 -55.55 -12.95
N THR A 72 -6.39 -54.85 -11.83
CA THR A 72 -6.49 -55.49 -10.51
C THR A 72 -7.68 -56.47 -10.47
N ILE A 73 -8.87 -56.03 -10.91
CA ILE A 73 -10.08 -56.87 -10.93
C ILE A 73 -9.91 -58.05 -11.90
N GLN A 74 -9.37 -57.81 -13.10
CA GLN A 74 -9.12 -58.90 -14.07
C GLN A 74 -8.20 -59.98 -13.48
N ARG A 75 -7.14 -59.57 -12.79
CA ARG A 75 -6.24 -60.48 -12.07
C ARG A 75 -6.96 -61.26 -10.97
N GLU A 76 -7.75 -60.59 -10.15
CA GLU A 76 -8.52 -61.21 -9.05
C GLU A 76 -9.51 -62.26 -9.57
N VAL A 77 -10.17 -61.99 -10.70
CA VAL A 77 -11.06 -62.95 -11.36
C VAL A 77 -10.28 -64.17 -11.86
N LEU A 78 -9.12 -63.99 -12.50
CA LEU A 78 -8.28 -65.10 -12.95
C LEU A 78 -7.80 -65.97 -11.78
N VAL A 79 -7.44 -65.35 -10.65
CA VAL A 79 -7.11 -66.06 -9.41
C VAL A 79 -8.33 -66.86 -8.90
N ALA A 80 -9.52 -66.27 -8.89
CA ALA A 80 -10.74 -66.92 -8.38
C ALA A 80 -11.20 -68.09 -9.26
N LEU A 81 -10.97 -68.03 -10.59
CA LEU A 81 -11.27 -69.10 -11.53
C LEU A 81 -10.29 -70.29 -11.44
N GLY A 82 -9.13 -70.10 -10.81
CA GLY A 82 -8.11 -71.13 -10.64
C GLY A 82 -7.35 -71.50 -11.92
N ASP A 83 -7.45 -70.68 -12.98
CA ASP A 83 -6.72 -70.88 -14.24
C ASP A 83 -5.30 -70.33 -14.13
N THR A 84 -4.37 -71.20 -13.73
CA THR A 84 -2.97 -70.83 -13.47
C THR A 84 -2.21 -70.42 -14.73
N ASP A 85 -2.58 -70.96 -15.89
CA ASP A 85 -1.90 -70.66 -17.16
C ASP A 85 -2.32 -69.29 -17.70
N ALA A 86 -3.61 -68.96 -17.61
CA ALA A 86 -4.12 -67.64 -17.96
C ALA A 86 -3.59 -66.55 -17.02
N LEU A 87 -3.51 -66.83 -15.72
CA LEU A 87 -2.94 -65.90 -14.73
C LEU A 87 -1.46 -65.61 -14.99
N ALA A 88 -0.65 -66.63 -15.33
CA ALA A 88 0.77 -66.44 -15.60
C ALA A 88 1.03 -65.57 -16.85
N ARG A 89 0.23 -65.76 -17.92
CA ARG A 89 0.30 -64.91 -19.12
C ARG A 89 -0.12 -63.48 -18.82
N PHE A 90 -1.22 -63.29 -18.08
CA PHE A 90 -1.69 -61.98 -17.65
C PHE A 90 -0.63 -61.24 -16.82
N ASP A 91 -0.03 -61.90 -15.83
CA ASP A 91 1.01 -61.31 -14.97
C ASP A 91 2.32 -61.00 -15.74
N GLN A 92 2.57 -61.67 -16.86
CA GLN A 92 3.70 -61.37 -17.75
C GLN A 92 3.42 -60.15 -18.64
N GLU A 93 2.21 -60.07 -19.21
CA GLU A 93 1.80 -59.00 -20.14
C GLU A 93 1.51 -57.67 -19.43
N HIS A 94 0.90 -57.70 -18.25
CA HIS A 94 0.40 -56.50 -17.56
C HIS A 94 1.24 -56.03 -16.37
N ARG A 95 2.40 -56.63 -16.13
CA ARG A 95 3.23 -56.38 -14.92
C ARG A 95 3.46 -54.89 -14.62
N GLN A 96 3.89 -54.13 -15.63
CA GLN A 96 4.21 -52.71 -15.45
C GLN A 96 2.95 -51.87 -15.24
N ALA A 97 1.87 -52.17 -15.98
CA ALA A 97 0.61 -51.46 -15.88
C ALA A 97 -0.09 -51.70 -14.52
N LEU A 98 -0.08 -52.94 -14.02
CA LEU A 98 -0.53 -53.28 -12.67
C LEU A 98 0.26 -52.53 -11.59
N ALA A 99 1.58 -52.43 -11.74
CA ALA A 99 2.41 -51.68 -10.81
C ALA A 99 2.08 -50.18 -10.81
N GLN A 100 1.79 -49.60 -11.99
CA GLN A 100 1.37 -48.21 -12.11
C GLN A 100 -0.02 -47.98 -11.52
N GLU A 101 -0.99 -48.86 -11.78
CA GLU A 101 -2.34 -48.83 -11.22
C GLU A 101 -2.28 -48.88 -9.68
N GLN A 102 -1.49 -49.80 -9.13
CA GLN A 102 -1.25 -49.93 -7.70
C GLN A 102 -0.59 -48.67 -7.11
N ALA A 103 0.44 -48.12 -7.78
CA ALA A 103 1.13 -46.93 -7.31
C ALA A 103 0.20 -45.69 -7.31
N ALA A 104 -0.63 -45.54 -8.34
CA ALA A 104 -1.63 -44.47 -8.42
C ALA A 104 -2.66 -44.59 -7.29
N ARG A 105 -3.12 -45.81 -6.98
CA ARG A 105 -4.04 -46.07 -5.88
C ARG A 105 -3.46 -45.73 -4.52
N VAL A 106 -2.23 -46.20 -4.23
CA VAL A 106 -1.54 -45.89 -2.98
C VAL A 106 -1.37 -44.38 -2.83
N LYS A 107 -0.95 -43.69 -3.90
CA LYS A 107 -0.81 -42.23 -3.90
C LYS A 107 -2.13 -41.51 -3.63
N ALA A 108 -3.22 -41.91 -4.28
CA ALA A 108 -4.54 -41.31 -4.10
C ALA A 108 -5.05 -41.49 -2.66
N MET A 109 -4.94 -42.72 -2.11
CA MET A 109 -5.33 -43.02 -0.73
C MET A 109 -4.48 -42.23 0.28
N GLN A 110 -3.17 -42.17 0.07
CA GLN A 110 -2.25 -41.43 0.93
C GLN A 110 -2.58 -39.93 0.96
N GLN A 111 -2.90 -39.33 -0.19
CA GLN A 111 -3.26 -37.91 -0.26
C GLN A 111 -4.52 -37.58 0.55
N VAL A 112 -5.56 -38.42 0.49
CA VAL A 112 -6.78 -38.23 1.28
C VAL A 112 -6.49 -38.42 2.78
N GLN A 113 -5.71 -39.44 3.13
CA GLN A 113 -5.40 -39.76 4.52
C GLN A 113 -4.53 -38.67 5.19
N GLU A 114 -3.57 -38.10 4.47
CA GLU A 114 -2.66 -37.09 4.99
C GLU A 114 -3.26 -35.67 5.01
N ALA A 115 -4.32 -35.41 4.24
CA ALA A 115 -4.84 -34.06 4.06
C ALA A 115 -5.20 -33.34 5.38
N PRO A 116 -5.89 -33.96 6.36
CA PRO A 116 -6.19 -33.28 7.63
C PRO A 116 -4.94 -32.95 8.45
N THR A 117 -3.92 -33.81 8.42
CA THR A 117 -2.65 -33.57 9.10
C THR A 117 -1.85 -32.48 8.38
N ARG A 118 -1.88 -32.44 7.05
CA ARG A 118 -1.28 -31.35 6.26
C ARG A 118 -1.93 -30.01 6.57
N VAL A 119 -3.25 -29.94 6.69
CA VAL A 119 -3.95 -28.70 7.07
C VAL A 119 -3.40 -28.18 8.40
N LYS A 120 -3.34 -29.01 9.44
CA LYS A 120 -2.79 -28.61 10.75
C LYS A 120 -1.33 -28.17 10.68
N ALA A 121 -0.50 -28.89 9.93
CA ALA A 121 0.91 -28.55 9.76
C ALA A 121 1.09 -27.22 9.00
N LEU A 122 0.28 -26.98 7.96
CA LEU A 122 0.29 -25.73 7.21
C LEU A 122 -0.21 -24.57 8.05
N GLU A 123 -1.26 -24.75 8.86
CA GLU A 123 -1.72 -23.74 9.80
C GLU A 123 -0.62 -23.37 10.80
N GLN A 124 0.07 -24.35 11.37
CA GLN A 124 1.20 -24.06 12.27
C GLN A 124 2.33 -23.32 11.54
N TYR A 125 2.72 -23.80 10.36
CA TYR A 125 3.79 -23.17 9.57
C TYR A 125 3.48 -21.72 9.21
N ILE A 126 2.23 -21.42 8.82
CA ILE A 126 1.80 -20.05 8.50
C ILE A 126 1.80 -19.18 9.75
N ASN A 127 1.39 -19.73 10.90
CA ASN A 127 1.44 -19.01 12.17
C ASN A 127 2.89 -18.69 12.60
N ASP A 128 3.81 -19.65 12.43
CA ASP A 128 5.23 -19.46 12.73
C ASP A 128 5.87 -18.42 11.78
N LEU A 129 5.49 -18.45 10.49
CA LEU A 129 5.94 -17.46 9.51
C LEU A 129 5.45 -16.05 9.87
N ALA A 130 4.18 -15.92 10.31
CA ALA A 130 3.65 -14.65 10.79
C ALA A 130 4.41 -14.15 12.03
N GLY A 131 4.73 -15.03 12.98
CA GLY A 131 5.56 -14.68 14.14
C GLY A 131 6.95 -14.17 13.75
N GLN A 132 7.59 -14.81 12.76
CA GLN A 132 8.88 -14.33 12.24
C GLN A 132 8.77 -12.96 11.58
N MET A 133 7.69 -12.70 10.84
CA MET A 133 7.46 -11.41 10.20
C MET A 133 7.26 -10.30 11.25
N GLU A 134 6.53 -10.60 12.32
CA GLU A 134 6.32 -9.70 13.45
C GLU A 134 7.63 -9.39 14.19
N ASP A 135 8.42 -10.42 14.51
CA ASP A 135 9.70 -10.28 15.22
C ASP A 135 10.74 -9.49 14.42
N GLU A 136 10.71 -9.59 13.08
CA GLU A 136 11.64 -8.92 12.17
C GLU A 136 11.18 -7.53 11.74
N TYR A 137 9.92 -7.16 11.98
CA TYR A 137 9.38 -5.86 11.63
C TYR A 137 9.56 -4.86 12.77
N ASP A 138 10.47 -3.92 12.59
CA ASP A 138 10.64 -2.78 13.50
C ASP A 138 9.92 -1.54 12.95
N GLN A 139 8.66 -1.37 13.37
CA GLN A 139 7.86 -0.19 13.04
C GLN A 139 8.54 1.12 13.46
N ILE A 140 9.18 1.14 14.64
CA ILE A 140 9.80 2.34 15.19
C ILE A 140 10.97 2.78 14.28
N SER A 141 11.74 1.82 13.77
CA SER A 141 12.81 2.12 12.81
C SER A 141 12.27 2.68 11.49
N VAL A 142 11.15 2.17 10.96
CA VAL A 142 10.51 2.74 9.76
C VAL A 142 10.05 4.17 10.00
N GLU A 143 9.36 4.42 11.11
CA GLU A 143 8.83 5.74 11.46
C GLU A 143 9.96 6.76 11.64
N ARG A 144 11.01 6.40 12.38
CA ARG A 144 12.18 7.26 12.57
C ARG A 144 12.87 7.61 11.26
N GLU A 145 12.94 6.65 10.34
CA GLU A 145 13.56 6.90 9.04
C GLU A 145 12.71 7.84 8.18
N ALA A 146 11.39 7.69 8.20
CA ALA A 146 10.47 8.63 7.54
C ALA A 146 10.59 10.05 8.14
N GLU A 147 10.63 10.17 9.47
CA GLU A 147 10.84 11.43 10.17
C GLU A 147 12.20 12.06 9.81
N ARG A 148 13.28 11.26 9.77
CA ARG A 148 14.63 11.71 9.41
C ARG A 148 14.67 12.30 8.00
N ILE A 149 14.02 11.65 7.04
CA ILE A 149 13.97 12.09 5.65
C ILE A 149 13.11 13.36 5.49
N PHE A 150 12.01 13.46 6.25
CA PHE A 150 11.09 14.60 6.16
C PHE A 150 11.62 15.85 6.88
N ALA A 151 12.26 15.69 8.05
CA ALA A 151 12.62 16.79 8.95
C ALA A 151 13.39 17.97 8.29
N PRO A 152 14.35 17.75 7.37
CA PRO A 152 15.03 18.85 6.69
C PRO A 152 14.10 19.72 5.86
N SER A 153 13.18 19.13 5.08
CA SER A 153 12.17 19.87 4.31
C SER A 153 11.21 20.63 5.22
N ALA A 154 10.75 20.00 6.32
CA ALA A 154 9.90 20.64 7.31
C ALA A 154 10.59 21.86 7.94
N ARG A 155 11.89 21.74 8.23
CA ARG A 155 12.67 22.83 8.79
C ARG A 155 12.84 24.00 7.82
N ARG A 156 13.15 23.71 6.55
CA ARG A 156 13.23 24.73 5.48
C ARG A 156 11.91 25.49 5.35
N MET A 157 10.78 24.77 5.35
CA MET A 157 9.46 25.40 5.30
C MET A 157 9.20 26.27 6.53
N PHE A 158 9.51 25.79 7.73
CA PHE A 158 9.33 26.59 8.95
C PHE A 158 10.19 27.86 8.98
N ASP A 159 11.43 27.78 8.51
CA ASP A 159 12.31 28.94 8.44
C ASP A 159 11.86 29.94 7.35
N ALA A 160 11.35 29.47 6.21
CA ALA A 160 10.72 30.32 5.20
C ALA A 160 9.44 31.00 5.73
N ALA A 161 8.61 30.27 6.48
CA ALA A 161 7.39 30.81 7.07
C ALA A 161 7.67 31.97 8.04
N LYS A 162 8.79 31.95 8.77
CA LYS A 162 9.19 33.09 9.63
C LYS A 162 9.41 34.36 8.81
N VAL A 163 10.05 34.24 7.65
CA VAL A 163 10.29 35.38 6.74
C VAL A 163 8.96 35.92 6.21
N PHE A 164 8.06 35.03 5.79
CA PHE A 164 6.71 35.41 5.37
C PHE A 164 5.96 36.15 6.48
N VAL A 165 5.91 35.58 7.70
CA VAL A 165 5.22 36.19 8.84
C VAL A 165 5.79 37.57 9.16
N GLN A 166 7.11 37.75 9.06
CA GLN A 166 7.74 39.05 9.28
C GLN A 166 7.30 40.08 8.23
N ALA A 167 7.41 39.75 6.94
CA ALA A 167 6.99 40.64 5.85
C ALA A 167 5.49 40.97 5.91
N TRP A 168 4.66 39.98 6.23
CA TRP A 168 3.22 40.13 6.42
C TRP A 168 2.89 41.13 7.52
N ARG A 169 3.54 40.99 8.70
CA ARG A 169 3.34 41.92 9.83
C ARG A 169 3.78 43.33 9.50
N GLU A 170 4.87 43.50 8.77
CA GLU A 170 5.34 44.82 8.32
C GLU A 170 4.30 45.50 7.42
N MET A 171 3.80 44.79 6.40
CA MET A 171 2.77 45.31 5.49
C MET A 171 1.49 45.71 6.24
N GLN A 172 0.96 44.83 7.10
CA GLN A 172 -0.24 45.12 7.90
C GLN A 172 -0.04 46.33 8.84
N THR A 173 1.17 46.47 9.40
CA THR A 173 1.49 47.62 10.26
C THR A 173 1.49 48.92 9.47
N VAL A 174 2.10 48.91 8.27
CA VAL A 174 2.12 50.08 7.39
C VAL A 174 0.70 50.47 6.97
N GLU A 175 -0.12 49.50 6.54
CA GLU A 175 -1.53 49.75 6.21
C GLU A 175 -2.27 50.37 7.40
N ALA A 176 -2.22 49.74 8.57
CA ALA A 176 -2.93 50.22 9.75
C ALA A 176 -2.53 51.65 10.13
N VAL A 177 -1.23 51.97 10.07
CA VAL A 177 -0.74 53.34 10.32
C VAL A 177 -1.25 54.30 9.25
N LEU A 178 -1.16 53.96 7.96
CA LEU A 178 -1.63 54.83 6.88
C LEU A 178 -3.14 55.10 7.00
N LEU A 179 -3.96 54.07 7.18
CA LEU A 179 -5.41 54.21 7.35
C LEU A 179 -5.78 55.00 8.62
N SER A 180 -4.98 54.92 9.69
CA SER A 180 -5.20 55.73 10.90
C SER A 180 -4.93 57.23 10.68
N ARG A 181 -4.01 57.58 9.78
CA ARG A 181 -3.58 58.96 9.51
C ARG A 181 -4.35 59.60 8.37
N ILE A 182 -4.74 58.83 7.36
CA ILE A 182 -5.48 59.29 6.19
C ILE A 182 -6.97 59.21 6.49
N ARG A 183 -7.49 60.18 7.25
CA ARG A 183 -8.93 60.33 7.48
C ARG A 183 -9.52 61.30 6.46
N LEU A 184 -10.21 60.76 5.47
CA LEU A 184 -10.94 61.56 4.47
C LEU A 184 -12.42 61.62 4.85
N SER A 185 -12.86 62.73 5.43
CA SER A 185 -14.29 63.03 5.60
C SER A 185 -14.77 63.79 4.38
N GLN A 186 -15.67 63.19 3.61
CA GLN A 186 -16.18 63.78 2.38
C GLN A 186 -17.58 64.34 2.58
N TYR A 187 -17.77 65.62 2.25
CA TYR A 187 -19.05 66.29 2.30
C TYR A 187 -19.39 66.89 0.93
N SER A 188 -20.66 66.94 0.57
CA SER A 188 -21.13 67.77 -0.54
C SER A 188 -20.96 69.25 -0.17
N VAL A 189 -20.96 70.13 -1.18
CA VAL A 189 -20.99 71.58 -0.96
C VAL A 189 -22.26 72.06 -0.24
N THR A 190 -23.29 71.21 -0.16
CA THR A 190 -24.53 71.43 0.59
C THR A 190 -24.51 70.82 2.00
N GLY A 191 -23.40 70.21 2.43
CA GLY A 191 -23.19 69.70 3.79
C GLY A 191 -23.58 68.24 4.03
N GLU A 192 -24.01 67.51 2.98
CA GLU A 192 -24.35 66.09 3.08
C GLU A 192 -23.08 65.23 3.15
N TYR A 193 -23.00 64.31 4.10
CA TYR A 193 -21.91 63.34 4.16
C TYR A 193 -21.97 62.41 2.93
N ARG A 194 -20.85 62.26 2.22
CA ARG A 194 -20.75 61.37 1.06
C ARG A 194 -20.13 60.04 1.49
N ASN A 195 -20.90 58.96 1.34
CA ASN A 195 -20.40 57.59 1.49
C ASN A 195 -19.54 57.23 0.28
N TRP A 196 -18.22 57.37 0.42
CA TRP A 196 -17.26 56.77 -0.51
C TRP A 196 -16.73 55.46 0.07
N PRO A 197 -16.28 54.53 -0.80
CA PRO A 197 -15.56 53.36 -0.34
C PRO A 197 -14.37 53.78 0.52
N THR A 198 -14.20 53.14 1.66
CA THR A 198 -13.00 53.30 2.50
C THR A 198 -11.78 52.94 1.65
N LEU A 199 -10.67 53.66 1.85
CA LEU A 199 -9.39 53.27 1.26
C LEU A 199 -9.05 51.85 1.73
N GLU A 200 -8.90 50.93 0.80
CA GLU A 200 -8.55 49.52 1.02
C GLU A 200 -7.21 49.27 0.33
N LEU A 201 -6.18 48.90 1.11
CA LEU A 201 -4.84 48.59 0.57
C LEU A 201 -4.60 47.08 0.58
N ILE A 202 -5.31 46.36 1.44
CA ILE A 202 -5.31 44.89 1.54
C ILE A 202 -6.76 44.40 1.52
N GLY A 203 -7.05 43.49 0.60
CA GLY A 203 -8.38 42.89 0.46
C GLY A 203 -8.63 41.71 1.40
N PRO A 204 -9.78 41.03 1.26
CA PRO A 204 -10.08 39.82 2.02
C PRO A 204 -9.22 38.64 1.55
N THR A 205 -8.91 37.73 2.48
CA THR A 205 -8.28 36.42 2.21
C THR A 205 -9.35 35.34 2.13
N ASN A 206 -9.37 34.57 1.04
CA ASN A 206 -10.29 33.45 0.92
C ASN A 206 -9.82 32.25 1.75
N ALA A 207 -10.75 31.36 2.09
CA ALA A 207 -10.40 30.12 2.78
C ALA A 207 -9.44 29.26 1.95
N GLY A 208 -8.30 28.91 2.55
CA GLY A 208 -7.26 28.08 1.90
C GLY A 208 -6.23 28.86 1.08
N GLU A 209 -6.37 30.18 0.94
CA GLU A 209 -5.38 31.02 0.25
C GLU A 209 -4.29 31.53 1.22
N LEU A 210 -3.07 31.67 0.71
CA LEU A 210 -1.94 32.24 1.45
C LEU A 210 -2.02 33.77 1.51
N LEU A 211 -2.32 34.40 0.38
CA LEU A 211 -2.39 35.85 0.18
C LEU A 211 -3.84 36.32 -0.06
N PRO A 212 -4.18 37.56 0.34
CA PRO A 212 -5.48 38.18 0.10
C PRO A 212 -5.72 38.49 -1.37
N THR A 213 -6.98 38.68 -1.74
CA THR A 213 -7.43 38.98 -3.12
C THR A 213 -6.95 40.32 -3.68
N LEU A 214 -6.46 41.21 -2.82
CA LEU A 214 -5.88 42.50 -3.19
C LEU A 214 -4.70 42.81 -2.26
N ILE A 215 -3.58 43.21 -2.85
CA ILE A 215 -2.48 43.91 -2.20
C ILE A 215 -2.11 45.07 -3.13
N GLU A 216 -2.27 46.30 -2.67
CA GLU A 216 -1.97 47.48 -3.48
C GLU A 216 -0.51 47.46 -3.97
N GLY A 217 -0.33 47.58 -5.29
CA GLY A 217 0.99 47.48 -5.94
C GLY A 217 1.41 46.08 -6.41
N ILE A 218 0.61 45.04 -6.17
CA ILE A 218 0.81 43.67 -6.70
C ILE A 218 -0.35 43.32 -7.62
N SER A 219 -0.08 42.72 -8.78
CA SER A 219 -1.16 42.34 -9.69
C SER A 219 -1.96 41.14 -9.17
N LEU A 220 -3.25 41.10 -9.51
CA LEU A 220 -4.13 39.98 -9.15
C LEU A 220 -3.60 38.63 -9.68
N ASP A 221 -2.97 38.64 -10.87
CA ASP A 221 -2.43 37.42 -11.48
C ASP A 221 -1.21 36.90 -10.70
N GLU A 222 -0.34 37.78 -10.20
CA GLU A 222 0.77 37.39 -9.33
C GLU A 222 0.28 36.77 -8.02
N ILE A 223 -0.73 37.37 -7.38
CA ILE A 223 -1.37 36.83 -6.16
C ILE A 223 -1.98 35.46 -6.42
N LYS A 224 -2.77 35.33 -7.50
CA LYS A 224 -3.41 34.06 -7.86
C LYS A 224 -2.40 32.96 -8.15
N THR A 225 -1.32 33.30 -8.85
CA THR A 225 -0.25 32.34 -9.17
C THR A 225 0.36 31.79 -7.88
N LEU A 226 0.72 32.65 -6.93
CA LEU A 226 1.32 32.19 -5.67
C LEU A 226 0.32 31.39 -4.80
N ASN A 227 -0.94 31.80 -4.75
CA ASN A 227 -1.98 31.05 -4.03
C ASN A 227 -2.20 29.67 -4.64
N GLN A 228 -2.19 29.56 -5.97
CA GLN A 228 -2.26 28.27 -6.65
C GLN A 228 -1.06 27.40 -6.30
N GLU A 229 0.16 27.94 -6.40
CA GLU A 229 1.41 27.24 -6.04
C GLU A 229 1.39 26.73 -4.59
N PHE A 230 0.92 27.55 -3.64
CA PHE A 230 0.79 27.17 -2.23
C PHE A 230 -0.12 25.95 -2.00
N SER A 231 -1.15 25.80 -2.83
CA SER A 231 -2.11 24.69 -2.74
C SER A 231 -1.72 23.45 -3.55
N SER A 232 -0.68 23.55 -4.38
CA SER A 232 -0.22 22.48 -5.26
C SER A 232 1.03 21.78 -4.72
N LEU A 233 1.24 20.53 -5.17
CA LEU A 233 2.51 19.84 -4.99
C LEU A 233 3.49 20.27 -6.08
N ASP A 234 4.78 20.20 -5.76
CA ASP A 234 5.84 20.29 -6.75
C ASP A 234 5.92 18.97 -7.53
N ASP A 235 5.34 18.95 -8.74
CA ASP A 235 5.25 17.77 -9.60
C ASP A 235 6.64 17.24 -10.03
N GLU A 236 7.61 18.12 -10.23
CA GLU A 236 8.96 17.74 -10.61
C GLU A 236 9.67 17.05 -9.45
N LEU A 237 9.64 17.68 -8.27
CA LEU A 237 10.20 17.11 -7.06
C LEU A 237 9.51 15.78 -6.69
N LEU A 238 8.19 15.70 -6.79
CA LEU A 238 7.43 14.48 -6.52
C LEU A 238 7.93 13.32 -7.38
N ARG A 239 8.07 13.54 -8.68
CA ARG A 239 8.52 12.51 -9.62
C ARG A 239 9.96 12.08 -9.36
N GLU A 240 10.86 13.03 -9.10
CA GLU A 240 12.26 12.72 -8.82
C GLU A 240 12.42 11.98 -7.50
N PHE A 241 11.71 12.42 -6.47
CA PHE A 241 11.77 11.83 -5.13
C PHE A 241 11.19 10.41 -5.12
N ASP A 242 10.04 10.18 -5.76
CA ASP A 242 9.48 8.83 -5.96
C ASP A 242 10.47 7.92 -6.69
N LYS A 243 11.10 8.42 -7.76
CA LYS A 243 12.10 7.65 -8.52
C LYS A 243 13.29 7.23 -7.66
N GLU A 244 13.83 8.13 -6.83
CA GLU A 244 14.96 7.78 -5.96
C GLU A 244 14.55 6.79 -4.86
N LEU A 245 13.39 7.00 -4.23
CA LEU A 245 12.84 6.06 -3.25
C LEU A 245 12.63 4.65 -3.81
N ARG A 246 12.13 4.54 -5.06
CA ARG A 246 11.96 3.24 -5.74
C ARG A 246 13.29 2.51 -5.92
N LYS A 247 14.38 3.20 -6.27
CA LYS A 247 15.70 2.57 -6.45
C LYS A 247 16.22 1.93 -5.17
N VAL A 248 15.87 2.52 -4.03
CA VAL A 248 16.28 2.04 -2.70
C VAL A 248 15.23 1.15 -2.04
N GLY A 249 14.25 0.65 -2.81
CA GLY A 249 13.34 -0.40 -2.36
C GLY A 249 12.02 0.08 -1.75
N PHE A 250 11.67 1.36 -1.88
CA PHE A 250 10.35 1.91 -1.54
C PHE A 250 9.51 2.00 -2.82
N ASP A 251 8.97 0.87 -3.26
CA ASP A 251 8.37 0.69 -4.60
C ASP A 251 6.84 0.91 -4.67
N SER A 252 6.27 1.54 -3.65
CA SER A 252 4.83 1.83 -3.49
C SER A 252 3.90 0.61 -3.58
N SER A 253 4.41 -0.62 -3.58
CA SER A 253 3.57 -1.84 -3.66
C SER A 253 2.81 -2.12 -2.35
N GLY A 254 3.17 -1.41 -1.28
CA GLY A 254 2.82 -1.77 0.09
C GLY A 254 3.58 -3.01 0.57
N ILE A 255 3.69 -3.17 1.88
CA ILE A 255 4.28 -4.33 2.54
C ILE A 255 3.27 -4.83 3.57
N LYS A 256 2.97 -6.12 3.51
CA LYS A 256 2.10 -6.77 4.49
C LYS A 256 2.97 -7.34 5.61
N VAL A 257 2.54 -7.14 6.84
CA VAL A 257 3.11 -7.79 8.02
C VAL A 257 1.97 -8.57 8.66
N TYR A 258 2.08 -9.89 8.67
CA TYR A 258 1.11 -10.75 9.33
C TYR A 258 1.57 -10.98 10.77
N HIS A 259 0.62 -10.98 11.70
CA HIS A 259 0.89 -11.26 13.12
C HIS A 259 0.53 -12.69 13.44
N ALA A 260 1.32 -13.31 14.31
CA ALA A 260 0.98 -14.63 14.81
C ALA A 260 -0.33 -14.57 15.61
N LYS A 261 -1.04 -15.70 15.64
CA LYS A 261 -2.20 -15.84 16.51
C LYS A 261 -1.78 -15.76 17.98
N ALA A 262 -2.66 -15.20 18.80
CA ALA A 262 -2.54 -15.31 20.24
C ALA A 262 -2.57 -16.77 20.70
N ILE A 263 -1.91 -17.07 21.82
CA ILE A 263 -1.73 -18.43 22.36
C ILE A 263 -3.07 -19.16 22.57
N ASP A 264 -4.14 -18.42 22.89
CA ASP A 264 -5.48 -18.93 23.17
C ASP A 264 -6.45 -18.81 21.98
N ASP A 265 -6.00 -18.29 20.83
CA ASP A 265 -6.85 -18.17 19.66
C ASP A 265 -7.03 -19.52 18.96
N VAL A 266 -8.22 -20.10 19.12
CA VAL A 266 -8.59 -21.40 18.53
C VAL A 266 -9.12 -21.30 17.09
N ARG A 267 -9.26 -20.10 16.52
CA ARG A 267 -9.80 -19.92 15.16
C ARG A 267 -8.84 -20.49 14.11
N ARG A 268 -9.38 -20.98 12.99
CA ARG A 268 -8.56 -21.42 11.85
C ARG A 268 -7.91 -20.23 11.15
N ILE A 269 -6.81 -20.48 10.45
CA ILE A 269 -6.17 -19.45 9.63
C ILE A 269 -7.09 -19.08 8.47
N TYR A 270 -7.26 -17.77 8.25
CA TYR A 270 -8.06 -17.28 7.16
C TYR A 270 -7.36 -17.54 5.82
N ALA A 271 -7.91 -18.48 5.04
CA ALA A 271 -7.41 -18.87 3.73
C ALA A 271 -8.59 -18.94 2.75
N PRO A 272 -9.04 -17.79 2.18
CA PRO A 272 -10.20 -17.75 1.32
C PRO A 272 -9.91 -18.50 0.01
N ASP A 273 -10.81 -19.42 -0.37
CA ASP A 273 -10.73 -20.10 -1.66
C ASP A 273 -11.11 -19.11 -2.78
N PRO A 274 -10.24 -18.86 -3.77
CA PRO A 274 -10.53 -17.94 -4.88
C PRO A 274 -11.60 -18.48 -5.84
N ASN A 275 -11.89 -19.78 -5.82
CA ASN A 275 -12.90 -20.41 -6.68
C ASN A 275 -13.71 -21.45 -5.89
N PRO A 276 -14.57 -21.01 -4.96
CA PRO A 276 -15.39 -21.90 -4.17
C PRO A 276 -16.42 -22.62 -5.07
N PRO A 277 -16.69 -23.91 -4.86
CA PRO A 277 -17.67 -24.64 -5.65
C PRO A 277 -19.08 -24.07 -5.46
N LYS A 278 -19.83 -23.96 -6.57
CA LYS A 278 -21.20 -23.42 -6.59
C LYS A 278 -22.21 -24.21 -5.76
N LYS A 279 -21.93 -25.49 -5.48
CA LYS A 279 -22.73 -26.33 -4.59
C LYS A 279 -21.87 -26.71 -3.40
N HIS A 280 -22.30 -26.31 -2.21
CA HIS A 280 -21.73 -26.80 -0.96
C HIS A 280 -22.00 -28.30 -0.85
N LEU A 281 -20.94 -29.11 -0.91
CA LEU A 281 -20.93 -30.44 -0.32
C LEU A 281 -20.59 -30.21 1.15
N ASP A 282 -21.60 -30.27 2.01
CA ASP A 282 -21.50 -30.01 3.45
C ASP A 282 -20.58 -31.04 4.14
N PRO A 283 -19.65 -30.61 5.02
CA PRO A 283 -19.00 -31.51 5.95
C PRO A 283 -19.02 -30.95 7.38
N GLY A 284 -20.18 -30.56 7.92
CA GLY A 284 -20.34 -30.42 9.38
C GLY A 284 -19.36 -29.46 10.10
N HIS A 285 -18.86 -28.43 9.40
CA HIS A 285 -17.95 -27.43 9.92
C HIS A 285 -18.51 -26.04 9.65
N GLY A 286 -18.77 -25.31 10.73
CA GLY A 286 -19.55 -24.07 10.75
C GLY A 286 -19.02 -22.96 9.84
N LEU A 287 -19.97 -22.15 9.38
CA LEU A 287 -19.83 -21.01 8.48
C LEU A 287 -18.77 -20.01 8.94
N SER A 288 -17.78 -19.70 8.09
CA SER A 288 -17.22 -18.36 8.03
C SER A 288 -17.96 -17.58 6.94
N THR A 289 -19.14 -17.08 7.27
CA THR A 289 -19.84 -16.09 6.44
C THR A 289 -19.02 -14.80 6.44
N VAL A 290 -18.38 -14.49 5.32
CA VAL A 290 -17.97 -13.11 5.02
C VAL A 290 -18.80 -12.65 3.84
N VAL A 291 -19.78 -11.79 4.16
CA VAL A 291 -20.49 -11.00 3.16
C VAL A 291 -19.50 -9.98 2.62
N ARG A 292 -19.24 -10.03 1.31
CA ARG A 292 -18.53 -8.96 0.62
C ARG A 292 -19.45 -7.75 0.59
N VAL A 293 -19.10 -6.69 1.31
CA VAL A 293 -19.70 -5.37 1.14
C VAL A 293 -18.71 -4.60 0.28
N ASP A 294 -19.07 -4.37 -0.98
CA ASP A 294 -18.37 -3.39 -1.80
C ASP A 294 -18.76 -1.99 -1.29
N VAL A 295 -17.77 -1.18 -0.94
CA VAL A 295 -17.88 0.28 -0.76
C VAL A 295 -16.88 0.94 -1.68
#